data_AF-A0A968FTH9-F1
#
_entry.id   AF-A0A968FTH9-F1
#
_cell.length_a   1.000
_cell.length_b   1.000
_cell.length_c   1.000
_cell.angle_alpha   90.00
_cell.angle_beta   90.00
_cell.angle_gamma   90.00
#
_symmetry.space_group_name_H-M   'P 1'
#
loop_
_entity.id
_entity.type
_entity.pdbx_description
1 polymer ?
#
loop_
_entity_poly.entity_id
_entity_poly.type
_entity_poly.pdbx_seq_one_letter_code
_entity_poly.pdbx_strand_id
1 'polypeptide(L)'
;MGLSVARRLKEMYPDASVVLLEKEAGLGFHASGRNSGVLHAGFYYTPDSLKARFTRDGNRELRDYCRARNITVNDCGKLVVAKNEADWKGLDTLLERGR
;
A
#
# COMPACT_ATOMS: atom_id res chain seq x y z
N MET A 1 5.52 2.32 -8.12
CA MET A 1 5.62 3.79 -7.99
C MET A 1 5.69 4.50 -9.34
N GLY A 2 6.71 4.25 -10.19
CA GLY A 2 6.85 4.96 -11.48
C GLY A 2 5.60 4.92 -12.37
N LEU A 3 5.02 3.73 -12.59
CA LEU A 3 3.76 3.56 -13.34
C LEU A 3 2.59 4.35 -12.74
N SER A 4 2.46 4.35 -11.41
CA SER A 4 1.38 5.06 -10.71
C SER A 4 1.47 6.57 -10.91
N VAL A 5 2.70 7.12 -10.87
CA VAL A 5 2.97 8.54 -11.13
C VAL A 5 2.69 8.87 -12.60
N ALA A 6 3.22 8.07 -13.54
CA ALA A 6 3.00 8.28 -14.97
C ALA A 6 1.51 8.26 -15.34
N ARG A 7 0.74 7.29 -14.80
CA ARG A 7 -0.72 7.23 -14.97
C ARG A 7 -1.39 8.50 -14.45
N ARG A 8 -1.06 8.92 -13.22
CA ARG A 8 -1.68 10.10 -12.61
C ARG A 8 -1.36 11.37 -13.38
N LEU A 9 -0.12 11.52 -13.86
CA LEU A 9 0.28 12.65 -14.72
C LEU A 9 -0.52 12.66 -16.02
N LYS A 10 -0.70 11.51 -16.66
CA LYS A 10 -1.49 11.42 -17.90
C LYS A 10 -2.97 11.72 -17.68
N GLU A 11 -3.52 11.36 -16.53
CA GLU A 11 -4.91 11.71 -16.14
C GLU A 11 -5.07 13.20 -15.84
N MET A 12 -4.07 13.84 -15.22
CA MET A 12 -4.10 15.27 -14.92
C MET A 12 -3.85 16.14 -16.15
N TYR A 13 -3.00 15.67 -17.05
CA TYR A 13 -2.57 16.40 -18.24
C TYR A 13 -2.73 15.50 -19.48
N PRO A 14 -3.97 15.37 -20.00
CA PRO A 14 -4.28 14.48 -21.12
C PRO A 14 -3.45 14.74 -22.38
N ASP A 15 -3.08 15.99 -22.63
CA ASP A 15 -2.31 16.40 -23.81
C ASP A 15 -0.78 16.28 -23.61
N ALA A 16 -0.32 16.06 -22.38
CA ALA A 16 1.10 15.92 -22.10
C ALA A 16 1.65 14.57 -22.61
N SER A 17 2.84 14.61 -23.18
CA SER A 17 3.65 13.42 -23.48
C SER A 17 4.37 12.98 -22.22
N VAL A 18 4.14 11.74 -21.78
CA VAL A 18 4.78 11.15 -20.60
C VAL A 18 5.64 9.97 -21.04
N VAL A 19 6.95 10.04 -20.76
CA VAL A 19 7.89 8.94 -21.00
C VAL A 19 8.28 8.32 -19.66
N LEU A 20 8.15 7.00 -19.55
CA LEU A 20 8.64 6.22 -18.41
C LEU A 20 9.86 5.41 -18.85
N LEU A 21 11.00 5.66 -18.21
CA LEU A 21 12.24 4.93 -18.45
C LEU A 21 12.44 3.90 -17.34
N GLU A 22 12.76 2.66 -17.74
CA GLU A 22 13.12 1.55 -16.86
C GLU A 22 14.44 0.98 -17.37
N LYS A 23 15.38 0.70 -16.46
CA LYS A 23 16.70 0.16 -16.82
C LYS A 23 16.62 -1.34 -17.11
N GLU A 24 15.66 -2.03 -16.49
CA GLU A 24 15.45 -3.46 -16.64
C GLU A 24 14.70 -3.79 -17.93
N ALA A 25 14.84 -5.03 -18.41
CA ALA A 25 14.13 -5.50 -19.61
C ALA A 25 12.59 -5.57 -19.42
N GLY A 26 12.10 -5.43 -18.19
CA GLY A 26 10.70 -5.47 -17.86
C GLY A 26 10.38 -4.73 -16.56
N LEU A 27 9.09 -4.53 -16.31
CA LEU A 27 8.62 -3.79 -15.15
C LEU A 27 8.65 -4.68 -13.89
N GLY A 28 8.90 -4.06 -12.73
CA GLY A 28 8.69 -4.70 -11.44
C GLY A 28 9.74 -5.74 -11.04
N PHE A 29 10.91 -5.80 -11.68
CA PHE A 29 11.95 -6.78 -11.37
C PHE A 29 12.58 -6.64 -9.97
N HIS A 30 12.41 -5.48 -9.34
CA HIS A 30 12.94 -5.14 -8.01
C HIS A 30 11.85 -5.13 -6.93
N ALA A 31 11.90 -4.19 -5.99
CA ALA A 31 11.03 -4.14 -4.81
C ALA A 31 9.52 -4.23 -5.11
N SER A 32 9.06 -3.69 -6.26
CA SER A 32 7.63 -3.74 -6.62
C SER A 32 7.14 -5.15 -7.00
N GLY A 33 8.01 -6.04 -7.49
CA GLY A 33 7.68 -7.46 -7.71
C GLY A 33 8.21 -8.40 -6.63
N ARG A 34 9.04 -7.91 -5.71
CA ARG A 34 9.63 -8.66 -4.59
C ARG A 34 9.14 -8.14 -3.24
N ASN A 35 7.84 -8.23 -3.01
CA ASN A 35 7.20 -7.90 -1.73
C ASN A 35 6.05 -8.89 -1.45
N SER A 36 5.47 -8.80 -0.26
CA SER A 36 4.41 -9.73 0.18
C SER A 36 3.05 -9.53 -0.49
N GLY A 37 2.87 -8.47 -1.29
CA GLY A 37 1.58 -8.13 -1.90
C GLY A 37 0.51 -7.67 -0.91
N VAL A 38 0.87 -7.40 0.35
CA VAL A 38 -0.09 -7.07 1.41
C VAL A 38 -0.56 -5.63 1.33
N LEU A 39 -1.87 -5.43 1.27
CA LEU A 39 -2.51 -4.14 1.53
C LEU A 39 -2.55 -3.88 3.03
N HIS A 40 -1.56 -3.19 3.56
CA HIS A 40 -1.42 -2.93 4.99
C HIS A 40 -2.56 -2.05 5.55
N ALA A 41 -3.06 -2.40 6.73
CA ALA A 41 -4.12 -1.66 7.43
C ALA A 41 -3.66 -0.35 8.10
N GLY A 42 -2.35 -0.10 8.21
CA GLY A 42 -1.80 1.18 8.67
C GLY A 42 -1.54 1.33 10.17
N PHE A 43 -2.10 0.48 11.03
CA PHE A 43 -1.99 0.60 12.50
C PHE A 43 -0.58 0.35 13.11
N TYR A 44 0.39 -0.08 12.30
CA TYR A 44 1.78 -0.24 12.73
C TYR A 44 2.59 1.05 12.71
N TYR A 45 2.12 2.07 11.99
CA TYR A 45 2.88 3.29 11.79
C TYR A 45 2.61 4.27 12.92
N THR A 46 3.60 5.13 13.19
CA THR A 46 3.40 6.25 14.12
C THR A 46 2.22 7.10 13.63
N PRO A 47 1.27 7.46 14.52
CA PRO A 47 0.19 8.38 14.19
C PRO A 47 0.72 9.65 13.50
N ASP A 48 -0.11 10.22 12.64
CA ASP A 48 0.16 11.46 11.87
C ASP A 48 1.37 11.44 10.92
N SER A 49 2.10 10.32 10.85
CA SER A 49 3.16 10.15 9.86
C SER A 49 2.60 10.11 8.43
N LEU A 50 3.39 10.57 7.46
CA LEU A 50 3.07 10.42 6.03
C LEU A 50 2.76 8.96 5.69
N LYS A 51 3.47 8.01 6.31
CA LYS A 51 3.27 6.58 6.08
C LYS A 51 1.92 6.10 6.59
N ALA A 52 1.49 6.54 7.78
CA ALA A 52 0.15 6.24 8.29
C ALA A 52 -0.93 6.77 7.35
N ARG A 53 -0.84 8.06 6.99
CA ARG A 53 -1.80 8.73 6.10
C ARG A 53 -1.86 8.07 4.72
N PHE A 54 -0.72 7.92 4.05
CA PHE A 54 -0.67 7.32 2.71
C PHE A 54 -1.00 5.84 2.69
N THR A 55 -0.77 5.09 3.78
CA THR A 55 -1.23 3.70 3.85
C THR A 55 -2.75 3.64 3.90
N ARG A 56 -3.38 4.43 4.77
CA ARG A 56 -4.85 4.46 4.88
C ARG A 56 -5.47 4.87 3.55
N ASP A 57 -5.03 5.99 2.99
CA ASP A 57 -5.62 6.56 1.78
C ASP A 57 -5.28 5.74 0.54
N GLY A 58 -4.03 5.31 0.40
CA GLY A 58 -3.58 4.47 -0.70
C GLY A 58 -4.19 3.07 -0.68
N ASN A 59 -4.48 2.50 0.49
CA ASN A 59 -5.17 1.21 0.57
C ASN A 59 -6.60 1.32 0.04
N ARG A 60 -7.36 2.35 0.45
CA ARG A 60 -8.71 2.63 -0.07
C ARG A 60 -8.68 2.78 -1.59
N GLU A 61 -7.85 3.68 -2.11
CA GLU A 61 -7.75 3.96 -3.55
C GLU A 61 -7.31 2.73 -4.37
N LEU A 62 -6.38 1.94 -3.85
CA LEU A 62 -5.90 0.74 -4.54
C LEU A 62 -6.96 -0.36 -4.57
N ARG A 63 -7.74 -0.54 -3.49
CA ARG A 63 -8.88 -1.47 -3.51
C ARG A 63 -9.93 -1.05 -4.54
N ASP A 64 -10.26 0.24 -4.61
CA ASP A 64 -11.22 0.75 -5.59
C ASP A 64 -10.71 0.58 -7.02
N TYR A 65 -9.42 0.86 -7.26
CA TYR A 65 -8.77 0.61 -8.55
C TYR A 65 -8.81 -0.87 -8.94
N CYS A 66 -8.47 -1.77 -8.01
CA CYS A 66 -8.49 -3.21 -8.26
C CYS A 66 -9.91 -3.69 -8.59
N ARG A 67 -10.92 -3.24 -7.82
CA ARG A 67 -12.34 -3.55 -8.08
C ARG A 67 -12.77 -3.08 -9.47
N ALA A 68 -12.47 -1.84 -9.83
CA ALA A 68 -12.83 -1.27 -11.13
C ALA A 68 -12.15 -1.97 -12.32
N ARG A 69 -11.01 -2.63 -12.11
CA ARG A 69 -10.22 -3.33 -13.13
C ARG A 69 -10.35 -4.85 -13.08
N ASN A 70 -11.23 -5.39 -12.23
CA ASN A 70 -11.37 -6.83 -11.99
C ASN A 70 -10.03 -7.49 -11.59
N ILE A 71 -9.21 -6.79 -10.81
CA ILE A 71 -7.98 -7.34 -10.21
C ILE A 71 -8.35 -7.90 -8.84
N THR A 72 -8.09 -9.18 -8.62
CA THR A 72 -8.42 -9.85 -7.37
C THR A 72 -7.64 -9.28 -6.19
N VAL A 73 -8.35 -8.93 -5.13
CA VAL A 73 -7.81 -8.64 -3.80
C VAL A 73 -8.30 -9.74 -2.87
N ASN A 74 -7.39 -10.39 -2.14
CA ASN A 74 -7.75 -11.37 -1.13
C ASN A 74 -8.05 -10.65 0.20
N ASP A 75 -9.32 -10.50 0.56
CA ASP A 75 -9.76 -9.87 1.80
C ASP A 75 -9.70 -10.85 3.00
N CYS A 76 -8.55 -11.50 3.21
CA CYS A 76 -8.34 -12.49 4.27
C CYS A 76 -8.13 -11.88 5.67
N GLY A 77 -8.11 -10.55 5.79
CA GLY A 77 -7.84 -9.86 7.04
C GLY A 77 -6.38 -9.99 7.53
N LYS A 78 -6.13 -9.55 8.76
CA LYS A 78 -4.81 -9.63 9.41
C LYS A 78 -4.98 -10.05 10.87
N LEU A 79 -4.25 -11.10 11.27
CA LEU A 79 -4.12 -11.52 12.66
C LEU A 79 -2.75 -11.11 13.19
N VAL A 80 -2.72 -10.47 14.36
CA VAL A 80 -1.49 -10.16 15.11
C VAL A 80 -1.54 -10.95 16.41
N VAL A 81 -0.47 -11.66 16.72
CA VAL A 81 -0.41 -12.61 17.84
C VAL A 81 0.74 -12.24 18.75
N ALA A 82 0.48 -12.18 20.07
CA ALA A 82 1.53 -12.07 21.09
C ALA A 82 2.19 -13.44 21.29
N LYS A 83 3.53 -13.46 21.33
CA LYS A 83 4.29 -14.69 21.61
C LYS A 83 4.37 -14.95 23.12
N ASN A 84 4.37 -13.91 23.94
CA ASN A 84 4.41 -13.97 25.39
C ASN A 84 3.78 -12.71 26.01
N GLU A 85 3.72 -12.66 27.34
CA GLU A 85 3.11 -11.55 28.10
C GLU A 85 3.79 -10.19 27.84
N ALA A 86 5.09 -10.16 27.48
CA ALA A 86 5.78 -8.91 27.20
C ALA A 86 5.24 -8.19 25.94
N ASP A 87 4.63 -8.93 25.01
CA ASP A 87 4.04 -8.36 23.78
C ASP A 87 2.69 -7.68 24.02
N TRP A 88 2.04 -7.90 25.18
CA TRP A 88 0.66 -7.45 25.44
C TRP A 88 0.53 -5.93 25.33
N LYS A 89 1.46 -5.18 25.94
CA LYS A 89 1.50 -3.72 25.84
C LYS A 89 1.62 -3.25 24.38
N GLY A 90 2.32 -4.01 23.55
CA GLY A 90 2.42 -3.78 22.12
C GLY A 90 1.08 -3.97 21.42
N LEU A 91 0.35 -5.05 21.74
CA LEU A 91 -0.99 -5.30 21.20
C LEU A 91 -1.99 -4.21 21.59
N ASP A 92 -1.98 -3.75 22.84
CA ASP A 92 -2.85 -2.64 23.29
C ASP A 92 -2.57 -1.37 22.48
N THR A 93 -1.29 -1.05 22.28
CA THR A 93 -0.87 0.09 21.45
C THR A 93 -1.35 -0.05 19.99
N LEU A 94 -1.24 -1.25 19.41
CA LEU A 94 -1.71 -1.49 18.05
C LEU A 94 -3.24 -1.43 17.93
N LEU A 95 -3.97 -1.87 18.97
CA LEU A 95 -5.43 -1.80 19.03
C LEU A 95 -5.89 -0.34 19.12
N GLU A 96 -5.27 0.48 19.96
CA GLU A 96 -5.55 1.91 20.05
C GLU A 96 -5.35 2.63 18.71
N ARG A 97 -4.27 2.28 17.98
CA ARG A 97 -3.98 2.84 16.64
C ARG A 97 -4.87 2.29 15.53
N GLY A 98 -5.50 1.15 15.75
CA GLY A 98 -6.36 0.46 14.78
C GLY A 98 -7.83 0.87 14.86
N ARG A 99 -8.22 1.59 15.91
CA ARG A 99 -9.53 2.25 16.06
C ARG A 99 -9.56 3.55 15.25
#